data_AF-A0A0M9YK30-F1
#
_entry.id   AF-A0A0M9YK30-F1
#
_cell.length_a   1.000
_cell.length_b   1.000
_cell.length_c   1.000
_cell.angle_alpha   90.00
_cell.angle_beta   90.00
_cell.angle_gamma   90.00
#
_symmetry.space_group_name_H-M   'P 1'
#
loop_
_entity.id
_entity.type
_entity.pdbx_description
1 polymer ?
#
loop_
_entity_poly.entity_id
_entity_poly.type
_entity_poly.pdbx_seq_one_letter_code
_entity_poly.pdbx_strand_id
1 'polypeptide(L)'
;MNWGDVNPALHPLDEAALADTVRSLGPARCVPTRPDIPFADPAMSEWSHGEARSWADAMSYALVDRYGPWTLGWRWAHDEGDFDGGPVGHWCCPRDSVTTPDETLDRVEAALREWREWLEFLARCFDTYPLELADVDEQRILWERTARSLILHVVDRTGCGSGWYGHCRQVLTWFLDHRGVAPDVAGDLVDQAIGGRFHSWTGPRTPVVDDIAERLALSLEPADARVPVLAAAPPDHLRRWLDLRASVAWDDVPDSGAPGPVVPLRDGAAEDFRDYDAAIDPARAEGLLRALDLLRAEAKRGARLDFALLSGWQRHVLDAPGPPPFRDAPAFAKGGRERYGIEPDTRARLDACLAGSAPDAGRPLGLTARAARAYLDVCFFHPFDDGNARSAFLALVFVLAREDVALDSTTLLRRVGFEADNPEDPLTLVRWLNLHLDEARRRAEEATDRTAG
;
A
#
# COMPACT_ATOMS: atom_id res chain seq x y z
N MET A 1 -10.12 -1.00 1.06
CA MET A 1 -10.39 -0.40 2.38
C MET A 1 -11.85 -0.63 2.70
N ASN A 2 -12.16 -1.32 3.79
CA ASN A 2 -13.55 -1.58 4.19
C ASN A 2 -14.08 -0.46 5.10
N TRP A 3 -15.35 -0.48 5.47
CA TRP A 3 -15.90 0.57 6.32
C TRP A 3 -15.29 0.56 7.71
N GLY A 4 -14.98 -0.63 8.26
CA GLY A 4 -14.30 -0.78 9.55
C GLY A 4 -12.93 -0.08 9.62
N ASP A 5 -12.19 -0.01 8.51
CA ASP A 5 -10.90 0.70 8.43
C ASP A 5 -11.04 2.23 8.54
N VAL A 6 -12.22 2.78 8.21
CA VAL A 6 -12.47 4.23 8.13
C VAL A 6 -13.58 4.71 9.07
N ASN A 7 -14.25 3.81 9.79
CA ASN A 7 -15.40 4.15 10.60
C ASN A 7 -14.96 5.14 11.71
N PRO A 8 -15.49 6.38 11.71
CA PRO A 8 -15.05 7.41 12.65
C PRO A 8 -15.29 7.03 14.12
N ALA A 9 -16.23 6.10 14.41
CA ALA A 9 -16.48 5.58 15.74
C ALA A 9 -15.35 4.67 16.27
N LEU A 10 -14.58 4.02 15.40
CA LEU A 10 -13.45 3.16 15.75
C LEU A 10 -12.13 3.94 15.88
N HIS A 11 -12.13 5.20 15.44
CA HIS A 11 -10.95 6.05 15.36
C HIS A 11 -11.21 7.42 16.00
N PRO A 12 -11.16 7.56 17.34
CA PRO A 12 -11.35 8.86 17.97
C PRO A 12 -10.27 9.86 17.55
N LEU A 13 -10.67 11.10 17.27
CA LEU A 13 -9.79 12.19 16.88
C LEU A 13 -9.88 13.34 17.88
N ASP A 14 -8.73 13.80 18.36
CA ASP A 14 -8.63 15.07 19.08
C ASP A 14 -8.41 16.19 18.07
N GLU A 15 -9.51 16.85 17.70
CA GLU A 15 -9.49 17.95 16.73
C GLU A 15 -8.68 19.15 17.21
N ALA A 16 -8.58 19.39 18.52
CA ALA A 16 -7.82 20.51 19.06
C ALA A 16 -6.31 20.28 18.94
N ALA A 17 -5.87 19.02 19.05
CA ALA A 17 -4.46 18.65 18.94
C ALA A 17 -4.02 18.31 17.51
N LEU A 18 -4.92 18.35 16.52
CA LEU A 18 -4.61 17.91 15.15
C LEU A 18 -3.48 18.73 14.51
N ALA A 19 -3.59 20.05 14.60
CA ALA A 19 -2.61 21.00 14.06
C ALA A 19 -1.20 20.75 14.59
N ASP A 20 -1.09 20.61 15.91
CA ASP A 20 0.17 20.34 16.60
C ASP A 20 0.70 18.95 16.27
N THR A 21 -0.19 17.96 16.16
CA THR A 21 0.21 16.59 15.84
C THR A 21 0.76 16.50 14.42
N VAL A 22 0.07 17.05 13.41
CA VAL A 22 0.54 17.08 12.01
C VAL A 22 1.93 17.73 11.93
N ARG A 23 2.13 18.86 12.61
CA ARG A 23 3.42 19.57 12.66
C ARG A 23 4.51 18.80 13.41
N SER A 24 4.14 17.91 14.32
CA SER A 24 5.09 17.08 15.07
C SER A 24 5.62 15.87 14.28
N LEU A 25 4.90 15.44 13.24
CA LEU A 25 5.28 14.29 12.41
C LEU A 25 6.62 14.56 11.72
N GLY A 26 7.41 13.50 11.52
CA GLY A 26 8.70 13.60 10.83
C GLY A 26 8.63 14.35 9.50
N PRO A 27 7.69 14.00 8.58
CA PRO A 27 7.59 14.64 7.27
C PRO A 27 7.35 16.15 7.36
N ALA A 28 6.79 16.66 8.45
CA ALA A 28 6.57 18.10 8.62
C ALA A 28 7.88 18.90 8.72
N ARG A 29 9.01 18.27 9.06
CA ARG A 29 10.32 18.92 9.18
C ARG A 29 11.07 19.04 7.85
N CYS A 30 10.58 18.36 6.81
CA CYS A 30 11.27 18.21 5.54
C CYS A 30 10.32 18.42 4.35
N VAL A 31 9.40 19.39 4.46
CA VAL A 31 8.55 19.79 3.33
C VAL A 31 9.45 20.22 2.16
N PRO A 32 9.35 19.60 0.97
CA PRO A 32 10.25 19.90 -0.13
C PRO A 32 10.00 21.31 -0.66
N THR A 33 11.08 21.98 -1.09
CA THR A 33 10.99 23.33 -1.64
C THR A 33 10.57 23.24 -3.09
N ARG A 34 9.43 23.86 -3.44
CA ARG A 34 8.98 23.92 -4.82
C ARG A 34 9.97 24.73 -5.67
N PRO A 35 10.43 24.21 -6.82
CA PRO A 35 11.32 24.96 -7.70
C PRO A 35 10.61 26.17 -8.31
N ASP A 36 11.33 27.29 -8.41
CA ASP A 36 10.83 28.55 -9.01
C ASP A 36 10.96 28.49 -10.54
N ILE A 37 10.16 27.63 -11.15
CA ILE A 37 10.12 27.39 -12.60
C ILE A 37 8.67 27.34 -13.11
N PRO A 38 8.43 27.64 -14.40
CA PRO A 38 7.09 27.56 -14.98
C PRO A 38 6.49 26.14 -14.88
N PHE A 39 5.17 26.03 -14.71
CA PHE A 39 4.49 24.73 -14.62
C PHE A 39 4.65 23.84 -15.86
N ALA A 40 4.85 24.45 -17.04
CA ALA A 40 5.07 23.72 -18.29
C ALA A 40 6.48 23.16 -18.42
N ASP A 41 7.40 23.53 -17.51
CA ASP A 41 8.77 23.02 -17.53
C ASP A 41 8.80 21.54 -17.11
N PRO A 42 9.43 20.64 -17.87
CA PRO A 42 9.58 19.24 -17.51
C PRO A 42 10.15 19.01 -16.10
N ALA A 43 11.06 19.88 -15.64
CA ALA A 43 11.64 19.77 -14.30
C ALA A 43 10.61 19.94 -13.17
N MET A 44 9.50 20.68 -13.41
CA MET A 44 8.40 20.76 -12.44
C MET A 44 7.67 19.42 -12.33
N SER A 45 7.51 18.72 -13.46
CA SER A 45 6.88 17.40 -13.47
C SER A 45 7.79 16.36 -12.81
N GLU A 46 9.10 16.40 -13.08
CA GLU A 46 10.07 15.53 -12.41
C GLU A 46 10.08 15.75 -10.89
N TRP A 47 10.15 17.00 -10.43
CA TRP A 47 10.07 17.33 -9.00
C TRP A 47 8.75 16.88 -8.36
N SER A 48 7.61 17.11 -9.03
CA SER A 48 6.30 16.71 -8.52
C SER A 48 6.16 15.19 -8.38
N HIS A 49 6.66 14.42 -9.35
CA HIS A 49 6.56 12.95 -9.33
C HIS A 49 7.64 12.28 -8.49
N GLY A 50 8.76 12.98 -8.24
CA GLY A 50 9.85 12.54 -7.37
C GLY A 50 9.67 13.02 -5.93
N GLU A 51 10.34 14.11 -5.57
CA GLU A 51 10.45 14.62 -4.20
C GLU A 51 9.08 14.91 -3.56
N ALA A 52 8.21 15.65 -4.25
CA ALA A 52 6.94 16.09 -3.67
C ALA A 52 5.96 14.93 -3.42
N ARG A 53 5.88 13.97 -4.36
CA ARG A 53 5.07 12.75 -4.19
C ARG A 53 5.64 11.86 -3.09
N SER A 54 6.95 11.64 -3.05
CA SER A 54 7.60 10.85 -2.00
C SER A 54 7.35 11.42 -0.61
N TRP A 55 7.41 12.76 -0.47
CA TRP A 55 7.05 13.44 0.76
C TRP A 55 5.57 13.25 1.12
N ALA A 56 4.65 13.38 0.17
CA ALA A 56 3.22 13.21 0.41
C ALA A 56 2.87 11.76 0.81
N ASP A 57 3.57 10.77 0.25
CA ASP A 57 3.46 9.35 0.63
C ASP A 57 4.00 9.11 2.04
N ALA A 58 5.13 9.75 2.40
CA ALA A 58 5.69 9.70 3.75
C ALA A 58 4.73 10.34 4.78
N MET A 59 4.09 11.45 4.43
CA MET A 59 3.06 12.09 5.26
C MET A 59 1.85 11.17 5.46
N SER A 60 1.34 10.55 4.40
CA SER A 60 0.27 9.55 4.52
C SER A 60 0.66 8.40 5.46
N TYR A 61 1.88 7.89 5.33
CA TYR A 61 2.36 6.82 6.21
C TYR A 61 2.41 7.27 7.67
N ALA A 62 2.97 8.44 7.96
CA ALA A 62 3.05 8.99 9.30
C ALA A 62 1.66 9.25 9.92
N LEU A 63 0.70 9.70 9.12
CA LEU A 63 -0.70 9.86 9.55
C LEU A 63 -1.38 8.53 9.86
N VAL A 64 -1.15 7.50 9.04
CA VAL A 64 -1.69 6.15 9.29
C VAL A 64 -1.10 5.54 10.55
N ASP A 65 0.21 5.68 10.74
CA ASP A 65 0.89 5.20 11.94
C ASP A 65 0.34 5.90 13.20
N ARG A 66 0.09 7.21 13.12
CA ARG A 66 -0.37 8.02 14.25
C ARG A 66 -1.85 7.85 14.60
N TYR A 67 -2.72 7.78 13.59
CA TYR A 67 -4.18 7.88 13.75
C TYR A 67 -4.94 6.66 13.24
N GLY A 68 -4.27 5.74 12.55
CA GLY A 68 -4.86 4.55 11.96
C GLY A 68 -5.25 4.70 10.48
N PRO A 69 -5.73 3.61 9.87
CA PRO A 69 -5.96 3.52 8.43
C PRO A 69 -6.93 4.55 7.85
N TRP A 70 -7.84 5.08 8.67
CA TRP A 70 -8.84 6.03 8.21
C TRP A 70 -8.22 7.27 7.57
N THR A 71 -7.00 7.67 7.94
CA THR A 71 -6.37 8.88 7.40
C THR A 71 -5.99 8.77 5.93
N LEU A 72 -5.88 7.56 5.35
CA LEU A 72 -5.45 7.34 3.96
C LEU A 72 -6.25 8.13 2.91
N GLY A 73 -7.50 8.51 3.20
CA GLY A 73 -8.35 9.29 2.29
C GLY A 73 -8.04 10.78 2.22
N TRP A 74 -7.10 11.31 3.03
CA TRP A 74 -6.80 12.75 3.07
C TRP A 74 -6.29 13.33 1.73
N ARG A 75 -5.78 12.49 0.83
CA ARG A 75 -5.31 12.87 -0.53
C ARG A 75 -6.29 12.50 -1.64
N TRP A 76 -7.49 12.01 -1.31
CA TRP A 76 -8.53 11.70 -2.30
C TRP A 76 -9.16 13.00 -2.80
N ALA A 77 -8.37 13.68 -3.61
CA ALA A 77 -8.63 15.00 -4.14
C ALA A 77 -9.78 15.01 -5.14
N HIS A 78 -10.44 16.16 -5.29
CA HIS A 78 -11.36 16.40 -6.40
C HIS A 78 -10.68 16.25 -7.76
N ASP A 79 -11.49 15.90 -8.77
CA ASP A 79 -11.09 15.85 -10.17
C ASP A 79 -9.78 15.09 -10.39
N GLU A 80 -8.93 15.51 -11.32
CA GLU A 80 -7.66 14.87 -11.69
C GLU A 80 -6.54 15.08 -10.64
N GLY A 81 -6.91 15.28 -9.37
CA GLY A 81 -5.97 15.36 -8.27
C GLY A 81 -5.29 14.02 -7.96
N ASP A 82 -4.50 14.01 -6.89
CA ASP A 82 -3.53 12.98 -6.51
C ASP A 82 -4.09 11.55 -6.57
N PHE A 83 -5.25 11.32 -5.94
CA PHE A 83 -6.02 10.07 -6.01
C PHE A 83 -7.44 10.31 -6.53
N ASP A 84 -7.52 11.04 -7.64
CA ASP A 84 -8.66 11.28 -8.55
C ASP A 84 -10.10 11.08 -8.02
N GLY A 85 -10.92 12.13 -8.12
CA GLY A 85 -12.38 12.04 -8.01
C GLY A 85 -12.90 11.82 -6.59
N GLY A 86 -12.06 12.05 -5.59
CA GLY A 86 -12.44 11.98 -4.19
C GLY A 86 -13.11 13.26 -3.67
N PRO A 87 -13.48 13.27 -2.38
CA PRO A 87 -14.27 14.34 -1.77
C PRO A 87 -13.43 15.46 -1.12
N VAL A 88 -12.10 15.43 -1.25
CA VAL A 88 -11.21 16.40 -0.58
C VAL A 88 -10.87 17.55 -1.54
N GLY A 89 -11.16 18.78 -1.14
CA GLY A 89 -10.85 19.99 -1.91
C GLY A 89 -9.59 20.73 -1.44
N HIS A 90 -9.17 20.57 -0.18
CA HIS A 90 -7.99 21.28 0.35
C HIS A 90 -6.65 20.68 -0.11
N TRP A 91 -6.68 19.50 -0.73
CA TRP A 91 -5.54 18.87 -1.40
C TRP A 91 -5.89 18.63 -2.87
N CYS A 92 -5.00 19.00 -3.78
CA CYS A 92 -5.14 18.71 -5.21
C CYS A 92 -4.12 17.65 -5.62
N CYS A 93 -2.86 18.02 -5.82
CA CYS A 93 -1.76 17.11 -6.13
C CYS A 93 -0.44 17.69 -5.60
N PRO A 94 0.65 16.90 -5.54
CA PRO A 94 1.92 17.39 -5.00
C PRO A 94 2.41 18.68 -5.67
N ARG A 95 2.24 18.81 -6.99
CA ARG A 95 2.61 20.02 -7.76
C ARG A 95 1.95 21.30 -7.25
N ASP A 96 0.64 21.22 -6.96
CA ASP A 96 -0.20 22.40 -6.69
C ASP A 96 -0.40 22.65 -5.20
N SER A 97 -0.24 21.63 -4.36
CA SER A 97 -0.47 21.70 -2.92
C SER A 97 0.81 21.86 -2.09
N VAL A 98 1.97 21.41 -2.60
CA VAL A 98 3.26 21.63 -1.93
C VAL A 98 3.85 22.98 -2.34
N THR A 99 4.00 23.86 -1.35
CA THR A 99 4.39 25.26 -1.53
C THR A 99 5.45 25.65 -0.50
N THR A 100 5.10 26.46 0.51
CA THR A 100 5.93 26.69 1.68
C THR A 100 5.63 25.64 2.76
N PRO A 101 6.53 25.39 3.73
CA PRO A 101 6.28 24.42 4.79
C PRO A 101 4.97 24.68 5.54
N ASP A 102 4.74 25.91 6.00
CA ASP A 102 3.55 26.27 6.77
C ASP A 102 2.26 26.09 5.95
N GLU A 103 2.21 26.67 4.74
CA GLU A 103 1.02 26.55 3.87
C GLU A 103 0.76 25.10 3.44
N THR A 104 1.80 24.29 3.29
CA THR A 104 1.65 22.87 2.94
C THR A 104 1.07 22.10 4.11
N LEU A 105 1.55 22.33 5.34
CA LEU A 105 1.03 21.66 6.54
C LEU A 105 -0.38 22.12 6.91
N ASP A 106 -0.71 23.39 6.68
CA ASP A 106 -2.09 23.89 6.81
C ASP A 106 -3.03 23.17 5.83
N ARG A 107 -2.58 22.91 4.60
CA ARG A 107 -3.37 22.12 3.63
C ARG A 107 -3.54 20.66 4.05
N VAL A 108 -2.49 20.02 4.58
CA VAL A 108 -2.59 18.64 5.12
C VAL A 108 -3.61 18.58 6.25
N GLU A 109 -3.56 19.52 7.19
CA GLU A 109 -4.51 19.59 8.30
C GLU A 109 -5.94 19.79 7.79
N ALA A 110 -6.16 20.77 6.90
CA ALA A 110 -7.47 21.06 6.35
C ALA A 110 -8.04 19.87 5.56
N ALA A 111 -7.21 19.22 4.74
CA ALA A 111 -7.60 18.04 3.97
C ALA A 111 -7.97 16.85 4.87
N LEU A 112 -7.26 16.66 5.98
CA LEU A 112 -7.56 15.60 6.94
C LEU A 112 -8.86 15.86 7.72
N ARG A 113 -9.12 17.11 8.11
CA ARG A 113 -10.41 17.52 8.72
C ARG A 113 -11.55 17.33 7.74
N GLU A 114 -11.38 17.78 6.50
CA GLU A 114 -12.36 17.65 5.45
C GLU A 114 -12.71 16.18 5.17
N TRP A 115 -11.70 15.31 5.12
CA TRP A 115 -11.90 13.88 5.01
C TRP A 115 -12.63 13.29 6.21
N ARG A 116 -12.27 13.72 7.44
CA ARG A 116 -12.94 13.31 8.67
C ARG A 116 -14.42 13.68 8.68
N GLU A 117 -14.74 14.94 8.35
CA GLU A 117 -16.11 15.45 8.28
C GLU A 117 -16.94 14.65 7.29
N TRP A 118 -16.36 14.29 6.15
CA TRP A 118 -17.02 13.45 5.14
C TRP A 118 -17.33 12.05 5.68
N LEU A 119 -16.38 11.40 6.37
CA LEU A 119 -16.62 10.08 6.98
C LEU A 119 -17.70 10.13 8.06
N GLU A 120 -17.71 11.17 8.90
CA GLU A 120 -18.75 11.35 9.91
C GLU A 120 -20.13 11.65 9.31
N PHE A 121 -20.15 12.40 8.20
CA PHE A 121 -21.37 12.61 7.42
C PHE A 121 -21.90 11.28 6.86
N LEU A 122 -21.05 10.46 6.25
CA LEU A 122 -21.44 9.14 5.75
C LEU A 122 -21.95 8.22 6.85
N ALA A 123 -21.30 8.20 8.02
CA ALA A 123 -21.76 7.41 9.16
C ALA A 123 -23.20 7.78 9.56
N ARG A 124 -23.50 9.09 9.65
CA ARG A 124 -24.86 9.58 9.92
C ARG A 124 -25.84 9.19 8.81
N CYS A 125 -25.44 9.29 7.55
CA CYS A 125 -26.27 8.87 6.43
C CYS A 125 -26.58 7.37 6.49
N PHE A 126 -25.58 6.54 6.77
CA PHE A 126 -25.74 5.09 6.88
C PHE A 126 -26.77 4.76 7.95
N ASP A 127 -26.74 5.45 9.10
CA ASP A 127 -27.63 5.24 10.24
C ASP A 127 -29.00 5.94 10.17
N THR A 128 -29.31 6.62 9.05
CA THR A 128 -30.58 7.38 8.89
C THR A 128 -31.82 6.51 9.10
N TYR A 129 -31.76 5.26 8.66
CA TYR A 129 -32.84 4.27 8.83
C TYR A 129 -32.29 3.03 9.53
N PRO A 130 -33.09 2.36 10.38
CA PRO A 130 -32.68 1.12 11.05
C PRO A 130 -32.79 -0.06 10.07
N LEU A 131 -31.95 -0.06 9.03
CA LEU A 131 -31.97 -1.08 7.99
C LEU A 131 -31.34 -2.38 8.51
N GLU A 132 -32.08 -3.47 8.35
CA GLU A 132 -31.66 -4.82 8.69
C GLU A 132 -31.72 -5.70 7.44
N LEU A 133 -30.61 -6.36 7.11
CA LEU A 133 -30.53 -7.20 5.90
C LEU A 133 -31.49 -8.39 5.96
N ALA A 134 -31.80 -8.88 7.17
CA ALA A 134 -32.78 -9.95 7.39
C ALA A 134 -34.20 -9.56 6.94
N ASP A 135 -34.53 -8.27 7.00
CA ASP A 135 -35.86 -7.72 6.69
C ASP A 135 -35.86 -6.97 5.35
N VAL A 136 -34.87 -7.23 4.47
CA VAL A 136 -34.67 -6.47 3.22
C VAL A 136 -35.90 -6.45 2.32
N ASP A 137 -36.68 -7.53 2.29
CA ASP A 137 -37.93 -7.62 1.53
C ASP A 137 -38.96 -6.57 1.96
N GLU A 138 -39.11 -6.36 3.27
CA GLU A 138 -40.06 -5.41 3.85
C GLU A 138 -39.51 -3.97 3.84
N GLN A 139 -38.19 -3.83 3.87
CA GLN A 139 -37.49 -2.54 3.96
C GLN A 139 -36.98 -2.02 2.62
N ARG A 140 -37.28 -2.69 1.50
CA ARG A 140 -36.65 -2.46 0.19
C ARG A 140 -36.68 -0.99 -0.27
N ILE A 141 -37.78 -0.30 -0.03
CA ILE A 141 -37.94 1.14 -0.33
C ILE A 141 -36.96 2.01 0.47
N LEU A 142 -36.65 1.65 1.72
CA LEU A 142 -35.71 2.38 2.56
C LEU A 142 -34.25 2.14 2.14
N TRP A 143 -33.93 0.92 1.70
CA TRP A 143 -32.65 0.58 1.09
C TRP A 143 -32.39 1.39 -0.18
N GLU A 144 -33.37 1.41 -1.09
CA GLU A 144 -33.33 2.21 -2.31
C GLU A 144 -33.14 3.70 -2.00
N ARG A 145 -33.95 4.25 -1.08
CA ARG A 145 -33.84 5.68 -0.68
C ARG A 145 -32.48 6.03 -0.12
N THR A 146 -31.88 5.14 0.67
CA THR A 146 -30.56 5.36 1.26
C THR A 146 -29.49 5.34 0.18
N ALA A 147 -29.48 4.32 -0.69
CA ALA A 147 -28.55 4.24 -1.81
C ALA A 147 -28.65 5.45 -2.74
N ARG A 148 -29.88 5.87 -3.08
CA ARG A 148 -30.16 7.07 -3.86
C ARG A 148 -29.58 8.33 -3.19
N SER A 149 -29.83 8.51 -1.89
CA SER A 149 -29.33 9.67 -1.16
C SER A 149 -27.80 9.71 -1.14
N LEU A 150 -27.15 8.56 -0.94
CA LEU A 150 -25.69 8.45 -0.95
C LEU A 150 -25.09 8.82 -2.30
N ILE A 151 -25.67 8.32 -3.42
CA ILE A 151 -25.22 8.69 -4.77
C ILE A 151 -25.30 10.20 -4.96
N LEU A 152 -26.42 10.83 -4.57
CA LEU A 152 -26.60 12.28 -4.70
C LEU A 152 -25.62 13.08 -3.85
N HIS A 153 -25.33 12.63 -2.62
CA HIS A 153 -24.32 13.28 -1.78
C HIS A 153 -22.91 13.15 -2.35
N VAL A 154 -22.57 11.99 -2.93
CA VAL A 154 -21.27 11.84 -3.60
C VAL A 154 -21.19 12.75 -4.83
N VAL A 155 -22.23 12.81 -5.64
CA VAL A 155 -22.32 13.71 -6.81
C VAL A 155 -22.11 15.17 -6.40
N ASP A 156 -22.84 15.63 -5.39
CA ASP A 156 -22.72 16.99 -4.87
C ASP A 156 -21.32 17.25 -4.31
N ARG A 157 -20.79 16.31 -3.52
CA ARG A 157 -19.51 16.46 -2.85
C ARG A 157 -18.33 16.49 -3.81
N THR A 158 -18.36 15.68 -4.87
CA THR A 158 -17.23 15.49 -5.80
C THR A 158 -17.32 16.36 -7.05
N GLY A 159 -18.42 17.07 -7.27
CA GLY A 159 -18.65 17.85 -8.49
C GLY A 159 -18.74 17.02 -9.78
N CYS A 160 -18.80 15.69 -9.66
CA CYS A 160 -18.73 14.76 -10.79
C CYS A 160 -17.45 14.85 -11.63
N GLY A 161 -16.30 15.04 -10.99
CA GLY A 161 -14.96 15.08 -11.61
C GLY A 161 -14.55 13.84 -12.42
N SER A 162 -13.27 13.68 -12.72
CA SER A 162 -12.77 12.54 -13.52
C SER A 162 -13.08 11.16 -12.90
N GLY A 163 -12.80 10.96 -11.61
CA GLY A 163 -12.91 9.66 -10.92
C GLY A 163 -14.10 9.48 -9.97
N TRP A 164 -15.06 10.42 -9.96
CA TRP A 164 -16.12 10.47 -8.92
C TRP A 164 -16.91 9.18 -8.74
N TYR A 165 -17.12 8.43 -9.82
CA TYR A 165 -17.86 7.18 -9.81
C TYR A 165 -17.12 6.06 -9.07
N GLY A 166 -15.78 6.11 -9.04
CA GLY A 166 -14.97 5.21 -8.22
C GLY A 166 -15.19 5.44 -6.73
N HIS A 167 -15.25 6.71 -6.31
CA HIS A 167 -15.62 7.08 -4.95
C HIS A 167 -17.08 6.72 -4.63
N CYS A 168 -18.00 6.94 -5.56
CA CYS A 168 -19.41 6.54 -5.39
C CYS A 168 -19.56 5.04 -5.17
N ARG A 169 -18.85 4.23 -5.97
CA ARG A 169 -18.77 2.78 -5.79
C ARG A 169 -18.27 2.43 -4.39
N GLN A 170 -17.17 3.06 -3.95
CA GLN A 170 -16.59 2.83 -2.64
C GLN A 170 -17.56 3.14 -1.48
N VAL A 171 -18.30 4.25 -1.56
CA VAL A 171 -19.30 4.66 -0.56
C VAL A 171 -20.47 3.69 -0.49
N LEU A 172 -20.98 3.22 -1.63
CA LEU A 172 -22.05 2.22 -1.66
C LEU A 172 -21.58 0.88 -1.09
N THR A 173 -20.36 0.44 -1.40
CA THR A 173 -19.78 -0.75 -0.79
C THR A 173 -19.60 -0.60 0.71
N TRP A 174 -19.19 0.58 1.21
CA TRP A 174 -19.11 0.85 2.65
C TRP A 174 -20.47 0.83 3.33
N PHE A 175 -21.51 1.37 2.68
CA PHE A 175 -22.87 1.31 3.19
C PHE A 175 -23.34 -0.14 3.36
N LEU A 176 -23.09 -1.01 2.38
CA LEU A 176 -23.45 -2.42 2.46
C LEU A 176 -22.64 -3.17 3.54
N ASP A 177 -21.33 -2.93 3.65
CA ASP A 177 -20.49 -3.51 4.72
C ASP A 177 -20.95 -3.05 6.12
N HIS A 178 -21.30 -1.77 6.29
CA HIS A 178 -21.91 -1.25 7.52
C HIS A 178 -23.23 -1.94 7.88
N ARG A 179 -24.00 -2.34 6.86
CA ARG A 179 -25.25 -3.09 7.01
C ARG A 179 -25.09 -4.60 7.04
N GLY A 180 -23.85 -5.09 7.15
CA GLY A 180 -23.57 -6.50 7.40
C GLY A 180 -23.59 -7.37 6.15
N VAL A 181 -23.57 -6.80 4.94
CA VAL A 181 -23.33 -7.55 3.70
C VAL A 181 -21.85 -7.97 3.66
N ALA A 182 -21.56 -9.18 3.18
CA ALA A 182 -20.18 -9.64 3.03
C ALA A 182 -19.38 -8.72 2.07
N PRO A 183 -18.11 -8.35 2.37
CA PRO A 183 -17.39 -7.33 1.58
C PRO A 183 -17.17 -7.65 0.10
N ASP A 184 -16.94 -8.93 -0.23
CA ASP A 184 -16.82 -9.45 -1.59
C ASP A 184 -18.16 -9.32 -2.33
N VAL A 185 -19.24 -9.78 -1.70
CA VAL A 185 -20.61 -9.67 -2.25
C VAL A 185 -21.02 -8.21 -2.44
N ALA A 186 -20.73 -7.34 -1.48
CA ALA A 186 -21.05 -5.92 -1.53
C ALA A 186 -20.37 -5.21 -2.73
N GLY A 187 -19.13 -5.59 -3.06
CA GLY A 187 -18.44 -5.08 -4.24
C GLY A 187 -19.16 -5.48 -5.53
N ASP A 188 -19.42 -6.78 -5.68
CA ASP A 188 -20.05 -7.35 -6.87
C ASP A 188 -21.46 -6.79 -7.12
N LEU A 189 -22.26 -6.66 -6.06
CA LEU A 189 -23.62 -6.10 -6.14
C LEU A 189 -23.59 -4.64 -6.63
N VAL A 190 -22.67 -3.82 -6.10
CA VAL A 190 -22.53 -2.43 -6.51
C VAL A 190 -22.04 -2.32 -7.95
N ASP A 191 -21.06 -3.14 -8.35
CA ASP A 191 -20.53 -3.14 -9.71
C ASP A 191 -21.60 -3.55 -10.74
N GLN A 192 -22.42 -4.55 -10.41
CA GLN A 192 -23.57 -4.95 -11.23
C GLN A 192 -24.66 -3.86 -11.30
N ALA A 193 -24.95 -3.20 -10.17
CA ALA A 193 -25.95 -2.14 -10.11
C ALA A 193 -25.52 -0.92 -10.94
N ILE A 194 -24.27 -0.46 -10.80
CA ILE A 194 -23.73 0.67 -11.57
C ILE A 194 -23.61 0.31 -13.06
N GLY A 195 -23.06 -0.87 -13.38
CA GLY A 195 -23.03 -1.41 -14.75
C GLY A 195 -22.37 -0.48 -15.78
N GLY A 196 -21.38 0.33 -15.38
CA GLY A 196 -20.70 1.29 -16.24
C GLY A 196 -21.53 2.51 -16.67
N ARG A 197 -22.66 2.79 -16.01
CA ARG A 197 -23.57 3.91 -16.33
C ARG A 197 -23.09 5.27 -15.85
N PHE A 198 -22.08 5.30 -14.99
CA PHE A 198 -21.44 6.54 -14.56
C PHE A 198 -20.23 6.85 -15.44
N HIS A 199 -20.01 8.13 -15.68
CA HIS A 199 -18.95 8.61 -16.57
C HIS A 199 -18.21 9.79 -15.93
N SER A 200 -16.93 9.92 -16.25
CA SER A 200 -16.10 11.06 -15.88
C SER A 200 -16.74 12.39 -16.34
N TRP A 201 -16.57 13.44 -15.53
CA TRP A 201 -16.98 14.82 -15.86
C TRP A 201 -18.49 15.01 -16.12
N THR A 202 -19.31 13.99 -15.83
CA THR A 202 -20.73 13.98 -16.16
C THR A 202 -21.55 13.48 -14.98
N GLY A 203 -22.38 14.37 -14.43
CA GLY A 203 -23.35 13.98 -13.41
C GLY A 203 -24.45 13.07 -13.97
N PRO A 204 -24.86 12.03 -13.24
CA PRO A 204 -25.91 11.12 -13.68
C PRO A 204 -27.25 11.85 -13.69
N ARG A 205 -28.09 11.56 -14.68
CA ARG A 205 -29.48 12.03 -14.68
C ARG A 205 -30.26 11.30 -13.59
N THR A 206 -31.27 11.95 -13.00
CA THR A 206 -32.11 11.36 -11.94
C THR A 206 -32.62 9.95 -12.24
N PRO A 207 -33.13 9.62 -13.45
CA PRO A 207 -33.59 8.26 -13.73
C PRO A 207 -32.48 7.20 -13.68
N VAL A 208 -31.23 7.57 -13.94
CA VAL A 208 -30.07 6.66 -13.81
C VAL A 208 -29.77 6.40 -12.34
N VAL A 209 -29.83 7.45 -11.50
CA VAL A 209 -29.65 7.31 -10.05
C VAL A 209 -30.73 6.43 -9.45
N ASP A 210 -31.99 6.67 -9.83
CA ASP A 210 -33.15 5.90 -9.34
C ASP A 210 -33.04 4.42 -9.77
N ASP A 211 -32.72 4.14 -11.05
CA ASP A 211 -32.54 2.77 -11.56
C ASP A 211 -31.38 2.02 -10.86
N ILE A 212 -30.26 2.69 -10.58
CA ILE A 212 -29.13 2.06 -9.85
C ILE A 212 -29.53 1.75 -8.41
N ALA A 213 -30.19 2.69 -7.73
CA ALA A 213 -30.63 2.49 -6.35
C ALA A 213 -31.67 1.36 -6.25
N GLU A 214 -32.61 1.30 -7.19
CA GLU A 214 -33.62 0.24 -7.27
C GLU A 214 -32.97 -1.12 -7.53
N ARG A 215 -32.06 -1.22 -8.52
CA ARG A 215 -31.32 -2.45 -8.81
C ARG A 215 -30.55 -2.94 -7.60
N LEU A 216 -29.81 -2.05 -6.94
CA LEU A 216 -29.04 -2.41 -5.77
C LEU A 216 -29.94 -2.95 -4.66
N ALA A 217 -31.07 -2.27 -4.40
CA ALA A 217 -32.03 -2.73 -3.41
C ALA A 217 -32.71 -4.04 -3.79
N LEU A 218 -33.00 -4.28 -5.09
CA LEU A 218 -33.60 -5.51 -5.60
C LEU A 218 -32.66 -6.71 -5.55
N SER A 219 -31.36 -6.50 -5.76
CA SER A 219 -30.34 -7.55 -5.78
C SER A 219 -29.91 -8.04 -4.40
N LEU A 220 -30.25 -7.32 -3.33
CA LEU A 220 -29.95 -7.75 -1.96
C LEU A 220 -30.86 -8.90 -1.53
N GLU A 221 -30.24 -9.93 -0.96
CA GLU A 221 -30.88 -11.07 -0.34
C GLU A 221 -30.40 -11.26 1.11
N PRO A 222 -31.24 -11.79 2.03
CA PRO A 222 -30.79 -12.10 3.39
C PRO A 222 -29.58 -13.05 3.46
N ALA A 223 -29.39 -13.88 2.42
CA ALA A 223 -28.26 -14.78 2.28
C ALA A 223 -26.92 -14.07 2.05
N ASP A 224 -26.94 -12.80 1.63
CA ASP A 224 -25.73 -11.97 1.44
C ASP A 224 -25.11 -11.53 2.77
N ALA A 225 -25.79 -11.82 3.88
CA ALA A 225 -25.30 -11.52 5.22
C ALA A 225 -23.93 -12.12 5.44
N ARG A 226 -23.05 -11.32 6.06
CA ARG A 226 -21.79 -11.78 6.60
C ARG A 226 -22.09 -12.94 7.55
N VAL A 227 -21.76 -14.16 7.13
CA VAL A 227 -21.84 -15.32 8.01
C VAL A 227 -20.96 -15.00 9.22
N PRO A 228 -21.50 -15.02 10.46
CA PRO A 228 -20.67 -14.90 11.64
C PRO A 228 -19.71 -16.09 11.61
N VAL A 229 -18.47 -15.85 11.19
CA VAL A 229 -17.41 -16.82 11.38
C VAL A 229 -17.32 -16.97 12.88
N LEU A 230 -17.82 -18.09 13.37
CA LEU A 230 -17.90 -18.46 14.77
C LEU A 230 -16.46 -18.65 15.27
N ALA A 231 -15.75 -17.54 15.53
CA ALA A 231 -14.35 -17.43 15.92
C ALA A 231 -13.46 -18.59 15.45
N ALA A 232 -13.56 -18.99 14.18
CA ALA A 232 -12.51 -19.80 13.59
C ALA A 232 -11.27 -18.93 13.65
N ALA A 233 -10.16 -19.45 14.21
CA ALA A 233 -8.91 -18.72 14.25
C ALA A 233 -8.64 -18.15 12.84
N PRO A 234 -8.27 -16.86 12.72
CA PRO A 234 -8.05 -16.26 11.41
C PRO A 234 -7.09 -17.14 10.61
N PRO A 235 -7.35 -17.31 9.31
CA PRO A 235 -6.59 -18.25 8.48
C PRO A 235 -5.10 -17.99 8.63
N ASP A 236 -4.32 -19.08 8.69
CA ASP A 236 -2.88 -18.98 8.85
C ASP A 236 -2.24 -18.59 7.52
N HIS A 237 -1.89 -17.31 7.38
CA HIS A 237 -1.32 -16.74 6.16
C HIS A 237 0.09 -17.27 5.91
N LEU A 238 0.84 -17.64 6.96
CA LEU A 238 2.11 -18.34 6.77
C LEU A 238 1.88 -19.72 6.14
N ARG A 239 0.86 -20.46 6.61
CA ARG A 239 0.54 -21.76 6.02
C ARG A 239 0.12 -21.63 4.56
N ARG A 240 -0.79 -20.69 4.26
CA ARG A 240 -1.23 -20.39 2.88
C ARG A 240 -0.05 -20.05 1.97
N TRP A 241 0.83 -19.16 2.43
CA TRP A 241 2.05 -18.83 1.71
C TRP A 241 2.91 -20.06 1.44
N LEU A 242 3.15 -20.92 2.43
CA LEU A 242 3.98 -22.11 2.25
C LEU A 242 3.38 -23.09 1.23
N ASP A 243 2.06 -23.28 1.25
CA ASP A 243 1.36 -24.13 0.29
C ASP A 243 1.39 -23.51 -1.12
N LEU A 244 1.18 -22.20 -1.25
CA LEU A 244 1.29 -21.47 -2.52
C LEU A 244 2.73 -21.47 -3.07
N ARG A 245 3.70 -21.15 -2.23
CA ARG A 245 5.13 -21.11 -2.57
C ARG A 245 5.62 -22.41 -3.19
N ALA A 246 5.06 -23.54 -2.75
CA ALA A 246 5.39 -24.87 -3.28
C ALA A 246 4.73 -25.16 -4.64
N SER A 247 3.63 -24.50 -4.98
CA SER A 247 2.88 -24.72 -6.23
C SER A 247 3.22 -23.71 -7.34
N VAL A 248 3.75 -22.53 -7.00
CA VAL A 248 4.14 -21.50 -7.98
C VAL A 248 5.18 -22.05 -8.96
N ALA A 249 4.91 -21.89 -10.24
CA ALA A 249 5.82 -22.22 -11.33
C ALA A 249 6.87 -21.09 -11.50
N TRP A 250 7.82 -21.02 -10.57
CA TRP A 250 8.85 -19.97 -10.54
C TRP A 250 9.71 -19.86 -11.80
N ASP A 251 9.76 -20.93 -12.62
CA ASP A 251 10.51 -20.98 -13.87
C ASP A 251 9.73 -20.43 -15.09
N ASP A 252 8.44 -20.12 -14.95
CA ASP A 252 7.59 -19.71 -16.07
C ASP A 252 7.89 -18.28 -16.54
N VAL A 253 8.48 -17.45 -15.66
CA VAL A 253 8.92 -16.10 -16.02
C VAL A 253 10.42 -16.16 -16.30
N PRO A 254 10.86 -16.06 -17.56
CA PRO A 254 12.27 -16.08 -17.88
C PRO A 254 12.97 -14.88 -17.24
N ASP A 255 14.20 -15.09 -16.77
CA ASP A 255 15.07 -13.98 -16.36
C ASP A 255 15.29 -13.02 -17.53
N SER A 256 15.50 -11.75 -17.19
CA SER A 256 16.05 -10.78 -18.14
C SER A 256 17.36 -11.31 -18.72
N GLY A 257 17.33 -11.71 -20.01
CA GLY A 257 18.28 -12.63 -20.64
C GLY A 257 19.74 -12.19 -20.81
N ALA A 258 20.19 -11.13 -20.13
CA ALA A 258 21.58 -10.68 -20.14
C ALA A 258 22.27 -11.05 -18.82
N PRO A 259 23.17 -12.06 -18.79
CA PRO A 259 23.96 -12.37 -17.59
C PRO A 259 25.01 -11.28 -17.34
N GLY A 260 25.22 -10.89 -16.09
CA GLY A 260 26.32 -10.01 -15.69
C GLY A 260 25.98 -9.00 -14.59
N PRO A 261 27.02 -8.36 -14.02
CA PRO A 261 26.86 -7.33 -12.99
C PRO A 261 26.13 -6.11 -13.54
N VAL A 262 25.37 -5.43 -12.69
CA VAL A 262 24.68 -4.19 -13.02
C VAL A 262 25.01 -3.16 -11.96
N VAL A 263 25.82 -2.18 -12.35
CA VAL A 263 26.06 -0.97 -11.55
C VAL A 263 25.11 0.11 -12.09
N PRO A 264 24.02 0.41 -11.38
CA PRO A 264 23.06 1.41 -11.83
C PRO A 264 23.66 2.82 -11.74
N LEU A 265 23.07 3.78 -12.47
CA LEU A 265 23.47 5.19 -12.37
C LEU A 265 23.16 5.77 -10.99
N ARG A 266 22.05 5.30 -10.42
CA ARG A 266 21.54 5.68 -9.11
C ARG A 266 21.39 4.46 -8.24
N ASP A 267 21.69 4.62 -6.97
CA ASP A 267 21.46 3.56 -5.99
C ASP A 267 20.02 3.66 -5.48
N GLY A 268 19.08 3.04 -6.18
CA GLY A 268 17.65 3.20 -5.91
C GLY A 268 17.24 2.86 -4.48
N ALA A 269 17.92 1.88 -3.85
CA ALA A 269 17.67 1.54 -2.45
C ALA A 269 18.17 2.63 -1.49
N ALA A 270 19.39 3.15 -1.72
CA ALA A 270 19.95 4.20 -0.88
C ALA A 270 19.24 5.55 -1.08
N GLU A 271 18.81 5.87 -2.30
CA GLU A 271 17.99 7.05 -2.59
C GLU A 271 16.63 6.95 -1.89
N ASP A 272 15.91 5.83 -2.02
CA ASP A 272 14.61 5.67 -1.33
C ASP A 272 14.73 5.79 0.20
N PHE A 273 15.83 5.32 0.80
CA PHE A 273 16.09 5.53 2.23
C PHE A 273 16.34 7.01 2.58
N ARG A 274 17.10 7.74 1.75
CA ARG A 274 17.40 9.16 1.96
C ARG A 274 16.20 10.06 1.71
N ASP A 275 15.31 9.66 0.82
CA ASP A 275 14.18 10.49 0.41
C ASP A 275 12.94 10.16 1.24
N TYR A 276 12.51 8.90 1.25
CA TYR A 276 11.27 8.49 1.92
C TYR A 276 11.46 8.20 3.41
N ASP A 277 12.40 7.33 3.77
CA ASP A 277 12.56 6.97 5.18
C ASP A 277 13.11 8.14 6.01
N ALA A 278 13.96 9.00 5.43
CA ALA A 278 14.49 10.15 6.16
C ALA A 278 13.42 11.23 6.36
N ALA A 279 12.46 11.32 5.44
CA ALA A 279 11.29 12.16 5.63
C ALA A 279 10.42 11.67 6.78
N ILE A 280 10.28 10.36 6.97
CA ILE A 280 9.53 9.79 8.10
C ILE A 280 10.31 9.97 9.42
N ASP A 281 11.57 9.57 9.44
CA ASP A 281 12.46 9.65 10.60
C ASP A 281 13.93 9.54 10.12
N PRO A 282 14.75 10.59 10.31
CA PRO A 282 16.18 10.55 9.95
C PRO A 282 16.95 9.40 10.58
N ALA A 283 16.63 9.01 11.83
CA ALA A 283 17.33 7.91 12.51
C ALA A 283 17.00 6.56 11.85
N ARG A 284 15.73 6.38 11.44
CA ARG A 284 15.29 5.22 10.66
C ARG A 284 16.03 5.12 9.32
N ALA A 285 16.20 6.23 8.59
CA ALA A 285 16.97 6.24 7.36
C ALA A 285 18.44 5.88 7.59
N GLU A 286 19.06 6.44 8.63
CA GLU A 286 20.45 6.15 8.97
C GLU A 286 20.63 4.66 9.34
N GLY A 287 19.69 4.09 10.09
CA GLY A 287 19.63 2.67 10.40
C GLY A 287 19.53 1.78 9.15
N LEU A 288 18.66 2.14 8.21
CA LEU A 288 18.51 1.43 6.94
C LEU A 288 19.74 1.52 6.04
N LEU A 289 20.40 2.69 5.99
CA LEU A 289 21.66 2.87 5.25
C LEU A 289 22.80 2.04 5.86
N ARG A 290 22.91 2.00 7.20
CA ARG A 290 23.89 1.11 7.88
C ARG A 290 23.60 -0.36 7.60
N ALA A 291 22.33 -0.76 7.59
CA ALA A 291 21.92 -2.12 7.23
C ALA A 291 22.27 -2.45 5.77
N LEU A 292 22.11 -1.49 4.86
CA LEU A 292 22.48 -1.60 3.44
C LEU A 292 23.98 -1.80 3.24
N ASP A 293 24.81 -1.04 3.95
CA ASP A 293 26.27 -1.23 3.89
C ASP A 293 26.69 -2.60 4.41
N LEU A 294 26.09 -3.03 5.53
CA LEU A 294 26.35 -4.33 6.13
C LEU A 294 25.92 -5.48 5.21
N LEU A 295 24.70 -5.43 4.65
CA LEU A 295 24.21 -6.49 3.76
C LEU A 295 25.06 -6.62 2.51
N ARG A 296 25.54 -5.50 1.93
CA ARG A 296 26.41 -5.51 0.75
C ARG A 296 27.78 -6.11 1.07
N ALA A 297 28.34 -5.79 2.23
CA ALA A 297 29.58 -6.39 2.69
C ALA A 297 29.44 -7.91 2.88
N GLU A 298 28.33 -8.37 3.47
CA GLU A 298 28.03 -9.80 3.65
C GLU A 298 27.76 -10.51 2.32
N ALA A 299 27.05 -9.86 1.40
CA ALA A 299 26.81 -10.39 0.06
C ALA A 299 28.13 -10.61 -0.70
N LYS A 300 29.04 -9.63 -0.64
CA LYS A 300 30.39 -9.73 -1.23
C LYS A 300 31.25 -10.82 -0.61
N ARG A 301 31.07 -11.11 0.68
CA ARG A 301 31.75 -12.22 1.38
C ARG A 301 31.19 -13.59 1.08
N GLY A 302 30.05 -13.67 0.38
CA GLY A 302 29.38 -14.94 0.12
C GLY A 302 28.64 -15.50 1.33
N ALA A 303 28.19 -14.63 2.23
CA ALA A 303 27.40 -15.05 3.38
C ALA A 303 26.12 -15.77 2.93
N ARG A 304 25.63 -16.70 3.75
CA ARG A 304 24.37 -17.41 3.51
C ARG A 304 23.22 -16.60 4.08
N LEU A 305 22.18 -16.35 3.28
CA LEU A 305 20.96 -15.72 3.77
C LEU A 305 20.23 -16.64 4.76
N ASP A 306 20.15 -16.20 6.01
CA ASP A 306 19.44 -16.87 7.10
C ASP A 306 18.89 -15.83 8.09
N PHE A 307 18.15 -16.27 9.10
CA PHE A 307 17.58 -15.40 10.11
C PHE A 307 18.64 -14.64 10.91
N ALA A 308 19.84 -15.19 11.11
CA ALA A 308 20.89 -14.53 11.87
C ALA A 308 21.39 -13.27 11.13
N LEU A 309 21.56 -13.36 9.81
CA LEU A 309 21.84 -12.17 8.98
C LEU A 309 20.68 -11.16 9.02
N LEU A 310 19.44 -11.62 8.84
CA LEU A 310 18.26 -10.74 8.90
C LEU A 310 18.21 -9.99 10.23
N SER A 311 18.38 -10.70 11.35
CA SER A 311 18.38 -10.12 12.70
C SER A 311 19.56 -9.13 12.89
N GLY A 312 20.73 -9.44 12.33
CA GLY A 312 21.88 -8.53 12.33
C GLY A 312 21.59 -7.19 11.63
N TRP A 313 20.92 -7.24 10.48
CA TRP A 313 20.47 -6.03 9.77
C TRP A 313 19.33 -5.32 10.53
N GLN A 314 18.37 -6.09 11.03
CA GLN A 314 17.19 -5.60 11.71
C GLN A 314 17.53 -4.81 12.98
N ARG A 315 18.64 -5.16 13.64
CA ARG A 315 19.21 -4.33 14.73
C ARG A 315 19.33 -2.87 14.33
N HIS A 316 19.86 -2.59 13.15
CA HIS A 316 20.06 -1.24 12.66
C HIS A 316 18.74 -0.62 12.18
N VAL A 317 17.87 -1.41 11.55
CA VAL A 317 16.54 -0.97 11.10
C VAL A 317 15.66 -0.48 12.26
N LEU A 318 15.76 -1.13 13.43
CA LEU A 318 14.95 -0.83 14.62
C LEU A 318 15.70 0.01 15.67
N ASP A 319 16.93 0.44 15.39
CA ASP A 319 17.84 1.06 16.37
C ASP A 319 17.91 0.28 17.71
N ALA A 320 17.93 -1.05 17.62
CA ALA A 320 17.91 -1.94 18.77
C ALA A 320 19.32 -2.10 19.37
N PRO A 321 19.44 -2.27 20.70
CA PRO A 321 20.74 -2.47 21.36
C PRO A 321 21.44 -3.77 20.94
N GLY A 322 20.69 -4.73 20.39
CA GLY A 322 21.20 -6.00 19.88
C GLY A 322 20.30 -6.58 18.79
N PRO A 323 20.74 -7.66 18.12
CA PRO A 323 19.93 -8.35 17.11
C PRO A 323 18.60 -8.82 17.72
N PRO A 324 17.44 -8.39 17.20
CA PRO A 324 16.15 -8.78 17.75
C PRO A 324 15.91 -10.30 17.60
N PRO A 325 15.28 -10.94 18.61
CA PRO A 325 15.01 -12.36 18.56
C PRO A 325 13.97 -12.70 17.49
N PHE A 326 13.88 -13.99 17.14
CA PHE A 326 12.74 -14.49 16.36
C PHE A 326 11.51 -14.46 17.27
N ARG A 327 10.36 -14.01 16.75
CA ARG A 327 9.10 -13.96 17.52
C ARG A 327 8.77 -15.30 18.18
N ASP A 328 8.14 -15.25 19.35
CA ASP A 328 7.73 -16.43 20.13
C ASP A 328 6.20 -16.68 20.09
N ALA A 329 5.44 -15.75 19.53
CA ALA A 329 4.00 -15.81 19.37
C ALA A 329 3.59 -15.67 17.89
N PRO A 330 2.32 -16.01 17.53
CA PRO A 330 1.77 -15.66 16.24
C PRO A 330 1.86 -14.15 15.99
N ALA A 331 2.27 -13.77 14.78
CA ALA A 331 2.30 -12.36 14.36
C ALA A 331 1.01 -11.98 13.64
N PHE A 332 0.67 -10.70 13.70
CA PHE A 332 -0.51 -10.14 13.05
C PHE A 332 -0.15 -8.90 12.24
N ALA A 333 -0.73 -8.77 11.05
CA ALA A 333 -0.55 -7.62 10.18
C ALA A 333 -1.88 -7.13 9.60
N LYS A 334 -1.83 -5.97 8.91
CA LYS A 334 -2.97 -5.33 8.25
C LYS A 334 -4.18 -5.17 9.19
N GLY A 335 -3.93 -4.66 10.41
CA GLY A 335 -4.99 -4.46 11.42
C GLY A 335 -5.58 -5.76 11.99
N GLY A 336 -4.80 -6.85 12.02
CA GLY A 336 -5.24 -8.16 12.53
C GLY A 336 -5.92 -9.05 11.48
N ARG A 337 -6.04 -8.58 10.24
CA ARG A 337 -6.59 -9.37 9.12
C ARG A 337 -5.69 -10.54 8.73
N GLU A 338 -4.38 -10.34 8.84
CA GLU A 338 -3.41 -11.39 8.55
C GLU A 338 -2.85 -11.94 9.84
N ARG A 339 -2.88 -13.27 9.97
CA ARG A 339 -2.27 -14.02 11.07
C ARG A 339 -1.19 -14.93 10.51
N TYR A 340 0.02 -14.85 11.07
CA TYR A 340 1.12 -15.74 10.74
C TYR A 340 1.39 -16.66 11.93
N GLY A 341 1.09 -17.95 11.77
CA GLY A 341 1.27 -18.94 12.82
C GLY A 341 2.70 -19.07 13.31
N ILE A 342 2.86 -19.72 14.46
CA ILE A 342 4.17 -20.14 14.96
C ILE A 342 4.10 -21.61 15.37
N GLU A 343 5.10 -22.36 14.93
CA GLU A 343 5.38 -23.74 15.28
C GLU A 343 6.84 -23.82 15.77
N PRO A 344 7.22 -24.85 16.56
CA PRO A 344 8.58 -24.95 17.11
C PRO A 344 9.70 -24.94 16.06
N ASP A 345 9.41 -25.35 14.82
CA ASP A 345 10.35 -25.40 13.71
C ASP A 345 10.19 -24.23 12.72
N THR A 346 9.31 -23.24 12.99
CA THR A 346 9.08 -22.10 12.07
C THR A 346 10.37 -21.38 11.71
N ARG A 347 11.26 -21.14 12.68
CA ARG A 347 12.58 -20.53 12.40
C ARG A 347 13.43 -21.39 11.47
N ALA A 348 13.50 -22.69 11.69
CA ALA A 348 14.25 -23.61 10.84
C ALA A 348 13.68 -23.67 9.41
N ARG A 349 12.34 -23.59 9.29
CA ARG A 349 11.66 -23.48 7.99
C ARG A 349 12.00 -22.18 7.27
N LEU A 350 12.08 -21.05 7.99
CA LEU A 350 12.51 -19.77 7.40
C LEU A 350 13.93 -19.91 6.86
N ASP A 351 14.88 -20.41 7.66
CA ASP A 351 16.28 -20.59 7.23
C ASP A 351 16.41 -21.53 6.02
N ALA A 352 15.59 -22.57 5.94
CA ALA A 352 15.52 -23.45 4.78
C ALA A 352 14.94 -22.74 3.54
N CYS A 353 13.91 -21.91 3.72
CA CYS A 353 13.29 -21.14 2.65
C CYS A 353 14.27 -20.11 2.06
N LEU A 354 14.92 -19.33 2.92
CA LEU A 354 15.93 -18.32 2.53
C LEU A 354 17.14 -18.94 1.84
N ALA A 355 17.61 -20.09 2.33
CA ALA A 355 18.71 -20.82 1.68
C ALA A 355 18.34 -21.30 0.27
N GLY A 356 17.05 -21.53 -0.01
CA GLY A 356 16.52 -21.85 -1.33
C GLY A 356 16.61 -20.72 -2.35
N SER A 357 16.98 -19.49 -1.94
CA SER A 357 17.23 -18.36 -2.82
C SER A 357 18.72 -18.18 -3.19
N ALA A 358 19.60 -19.09 -2.76
CA ALA A 358 20.99 -19.10 -3.21
C ALA A 358 21.12 -19.56 -4.67
N PRO A 359 22.14 -19.09 -5.42
CA PRO A 359 22.34 -19.49 -6.83
C PRO A 359 22.56 -20.99 -7.01
N ASP A 360 23.20 -21.63 -6.02
CA ASP A 360 23.55 -23.05 -6.07
C ASP A 360 22.48 -23.96 -5.42
N ALA A 361 21.29 -23.41 -5.11
CA ALA A 361 20.22 -24.13 -4.43
C ALA A 361 19.43 -25.03 -5.38
N GLY A 362 19.96 -26.21 -5.71
CA GLY A 362 19.20 -27.25 -6.43
C GLY A 362 18.82 -26.84 -7.86
N ARG A 363 17.52 -26.83 -8.19
CA ARG A 363 17.04 -26.43 -9.54
C ARG A 363 17.28 -24.93 -9.70
N PRO A 364 18.09 -24.48 -10.69
CA PRO A 364 18.49 -23.08 -10.78
C PRO A 364 17.29 -22.23 -11.18
N LEU A 365 16.75 -21.50 -10.21
CA LEU A 365 15.78 -20.44 -10.44
C LEU A 365 16.51 -19.18 -10.92
N GLY A 366 15.83 -18.40 -11.74
CA GLY A 366 16.31 -17.09 -12.16
C GLY A 366 16.59 -16.14 -10.99
N LEU A 367 17.47 -15.15 -11.20
CA LEU A 367 17.86 -14.18 -10.17
C LEU A 367 16.64 -13.44 -9.62
N THR A 368 15.75 -12.96 -10.48
CA THR A 368 14.58 -12.18 -10.06
C THR A 368 13.56 -13.06 -9.34
N ALA A 369 13.41 -14.31 -9.77
CA ALA A 369 12.63 -15.32 -9.05
C ALA A 369 13.18 -15.59 -7.64
N ARG A 370 14.50 -15.76 -7.49
CA ARG A 370 15.14 -15.97 -6.17
C ARG A 370 14.97 -14.77 -5.25
N ALA A 371 15.11 -13.56 -5.79
CA ALA A 371 14.96 -12.31 -5.05
C ALA A 371 13.50 -12.09 -4.60
N ALA A 372 12.53 -12.31 -5.49
CA ALA A 372 11.10 -12.27 -5.16
C ALA A 372 10.73 -13.29 -4.08
N ARG A 373 11.25 -14.52 -4.18
CA ARG A 373 11.01 -15.58 -3.20
C ARG A 373 11.54 -15.21 -1.81
N ALA A 374 12.75 -14.67 -1.73
CA ALA A 374 13.34 -14.23 -0.46
C ALA A 374 12.51 -13.10 0.19
N TYR A 375 12.06 -12.14 -0.61
CA TYR A 375 11.17 -11.06 -0.16
C TYR A 375 9.88 -11.59 0.45
N LEU A 376 9.15 -12.42 -0.30
CA LEU A 376 7.86 -12.96 0.13
C LEU A 376 8.02 -13.91 1.34
N ASP A 377 9.10 -14.71 1.37
CA ASP A 377 9.43 -15.53 2.53
C ASP A 377 9.55 -14.68 3.80
N VAL A 378 10.28 -13.56 3.79
CA VAL A 378 10.37 -12.70 4.98
C VAL A 378 9.03 -12.04 5.31
N CYS A 379 8.29 -11.56 4.31
CA CYS A 379 6.97 -10.93 4.50
C CYS A 379 5.98 -11.85 5.23
N PHE A 380 5.88 -13.12 4.81
CA PHE A 380 4.87 -14.05 5.31
C PHE A 380 5.34 -14.92 6.49
N PHE A 381 6.65 -15.15 6.67
CA PHE A 381 7.15 -15.67 7.95
C PHE A 381 7.02 -14.64 9.07
N HIS A 382 7.11 -13.35 8.71
CA HIS A 382 6.94 -12.21 9.61
C HIS A 382 7.79 -12.37 10.88
N PRO A 383 9.13 -12.51 10.76
CA PRO A 383 9.98 -13.01 11.84
C PRO A 383 10.16 -12.08 13.04
N PHE A 384 9.87 -10.78 12.89
CA PHE A 384 10.04 -9.75 13.91
C PHE A 384 8.71 -9.12 14.33
N ASP A 385 8.69 -8.40 15.45
CA ASP A 385 7.50 -7.67 15.91
C ASP A 385 7.24 -6.40 15.09
N ASP A 386 8.29 -5.77 14.54
CA ASP A 386 8.19 -4.64 13.63
C ASP A 386 9.27 -4.74 12.54
N GLY A 387 9.04 -4.03 11.43
CA GLY A 387 10.01 -3.81 10.37
C GLY A 387 10.14 -4.98 9.41
N ASN A 388 9.21 -5.93 9.39
CA ASN A 388 9.26 -7.09 8.50
C ASN A 388 9.30 -6.70 7.02
N ALA A 389 8.53 -5.70 6.59
CA ALA A 389 8.58 -5.21 5.20
C ALA A 389 9.94 -4.61 4.85
N ARG A 390 10.57 -3.87 5.79
CA ARG A 390 11.92 -3.34 5.64
C ARG A 390 12.96 -4.47 5.58
N SER A 391 12.85 -5.47 6.45
CA SER A 391 13.72 -6.65 6.43
C SER A 391 13.56 -7.48 5.15
N ALA A 392 12.33 -7.61 4.63
CA ALA A 392 12.04 -8.33 3.39
C ALA A 392 12.68 -7.63 2.19
N PHE A 393 12.58 -6.30 2.15
CA PHE A 393 13.26 -5.50 1.14
C PHE A 393 14.79 -5.68 1.20
N LEU A 394 15.40 -5.67 2.39
CA LEU A 394 16.84 -5.93 2.53
C LEU A 394 17.23 -7.34 2.09
N ALA A 395 16.39 -8.36 2.34
CA ALA A 395 16.61 -9.73 1.86
C ALA A 395 16.59 -9.82 0.32
N LEU A 396 15.67 -9.11 -0.33
CA LEU A 396 15.62 -8.97 -1.79
C LEU A 396 16.91 -8.33 -2.32
N VAL A 397 17.30 -7.18 -1.77
CA VAL A 397 18.51 -6.46 -2.19
C VAL A 397 19.77 -7.30 -1.95
N PHE A 398 19.81 -8.09 -0.89
CA PHE A 398 20.92 -9.02 -0.64
C PHE A 398 21.06 -10.05 -1.75
N VAL A 399 19.96 -10.66 -2.20
CA VAL A 399 20.00 -11.66 -3.28
C VAL A 399 20.52 -11.05 -4.58
N LEU A 400 20.10 -9.83 -4.91
CA LEU A 400 20.64 -9.09 -6.05
C LEU A 400 22.14 -8.77 -5.88
N ALA A 401 22.53 -8.29 -4.70
CA ALA A 401 23.91 -7.92 -4.39
C ALA A 401 24.86 -9.14 -4.38
N ARG A 402 24.36 -10.37 -4.14
CA ARG A 402 25.15 -11.61 -4.24
C ARG A 402 25.65 -11.88 -5.67
N GLU A 403 25.02 -11.26 -6.67
CA GLU A 403 25.37 -11.36 -8.09
C GLU A 403 25.80 -10.02 -8.69
N ASP A 404 26.25 -9.10 -7.83
CA ASP A 404 26.73 -7.76 -8.23
C ASP A 404 25.68 -6.97 -9.04
N VAL A 405 24.39 -7.13 -8.69
CA VAL A 405 23.26 -6.40 -9.27
C VAL A 405 22.69 -5.42 -8.25
N ALA A 406 22.48 -4.16 -8.68
CA ALA A 406 21.68 -3.18 -7.98
C ALA A 406 20.66 -2.53 -8.93
N LEU A 407 19.53 -2.09 -8.38
CA LEU A 407 18.44 -1.47 -9.15
C LEU A 407 18.53 0.06 -9.10
N ASP A 408 18.19 0.70 -10.21
CA ASP A 408 18.18 2.16 -10.36
C ASP A 408 16.98 2.81 -9.65
N SER A 409 15.89 2.07 -9.45
CA SER A 409 14.71 2.50 -8.70
C SER A 409 14.08 1.33 -7.95
N THR A 410 13.58 1.58 -6.73
CA THR A 410 12.89 0.59 -5.90
C THR A 410 11.53 1.06 -5.36
N THR A 411 11.04 2.21 -5.84
CA THR A 411 9.92 2.91 -5.20
C THR A 411 8.66 2.05 -5.12
N LEU A 412 8.21 1.37 -6.19
CA LEU A 412 6.99 0.56 -6.09
C LEU A 412 7.18 -0.76 -5.30
N LEU A 413 8.43 -1.24 -5.05
CA LEU A 413 8.72 -2.48 -4.29
C LEU A 413 8.30 -2.31 -2.85
N ARG A 414 8.37 -1.08 -2.38
CA ARG A 414 8.10 -0.71 -1.00
C ARG A 414 6.72 -0.10 -0.80
N ARG A 415 5.90 -0.06 -1.85
CA ARG A 415 4.56 0.56 -1.84
C ARG A 415 3.44 -0.40 -2.22
N VAL A 416 3.76 -1.55 -2.81
CA VAL A 416 2.79 -2.61 -3.16
C VAL A 416 2.80 -3.70 -2.09
N GLY A 417 1.61 -4.05 -1.59
CA GLY A 417 1.41 -5.22 -0.74
C GLY A 417 1.05 -6.46 -1.56
N PHE A 418 1.41 -7.64 -1.06
CA PHE A 418 1.04 -8.92 -1.65
C PHE A 418 0.15 -9.71 -0.69
N GLU A 419 -0.59 -10.67 -1.25
CA GLU A 419 -1.50 -11.57 -0.53
C GLU A 419 -0.95 -12.99 -0.48
N ALA A 420 -1.22 -13.70 0.62
CA ALA A 420 -0.61 -15.01 0.88
C ALA A 420 -1.18 -16.15 0.03
N ASP A 421 -2.34 -15.93 -0.60
CA ASP A 421 -3.10 -16.91 -1.38
C ASP A 421 -3.42 -16.49 -2.82
N ASN A 422 -2.95 -15.31 -3.25
CA ASN A 422 -3.07 -14.90 -4.65
C ASN A 422 -1.94 -15.54 -5.49
N PRO A 423 -2.26 -16.46 -6.42
CA PRO A 423 -1.25 -17.16 -7.21
C PRO A 423 -0.51 -16.29 -8.22
N GLU A 424 -1.05 -15.13 -8.59
CA GLU A 424 -0.43 -14.22 -9.55
C GLU A 424 0.60 -13.28 -8.92
N ASP A 425 0.49 -13.03 -7.62
CA ASP A 425 1.32 -12.07 -6.89
C ASP A 425 2.82 -12.40 -6.97
N PRO A 426 3.27 -13.65 -6.73
CA PRO A 426 4.68 -14.01 -6.85
C PRO A 426 5.25 -13.74 -8.25
N LEU A 427 4.53 -14.17 -9.29
CA LEU A 427 4.98 -14.01 -10.68
C LEU A 427 4.94 -12.55 -11.13
N THR A 428 4.00 -11.76 -10.60
CA THR A 428 3.92 -10.32 -10.83
C THR A 428 5.14 -9.61 -10.24
N LEU A 429 5.56 -9.97 -9.02
CA LEU A 429 6.79 -9.44 -8.44
C LEU A 429 8.02 -9.81 -9.29
N VAL A 430 8.12 -11.04 -9.79
CA VAL A 430 9.22 -11.46 -10.69
C VAL A 430 9.25 -10.63 -11.98
N ARG A 431 8.11 -10.51 -12.67
CA ARG A 431 7.99 -9.69 -13.90
C ARG A 431 8.39 -8.25 -13.65
N TRP A 432 8.02 -7.71 -12.49
CA TRP A 432 8.31 -6.34 -12.16
C TRP A 432 9.80 -6.12 -11.82
N LEU A 433 10.43 -7.05 -11.12
CA LEU A 433 11.90 -7.05 -10.92
C LEU A 433 12.67 -7.16 -12.24
N ASN A 434 12.20 -7.99 -13.19
CA ASN A 434 12.79 -8.07 -14.53
C ASN A 434 12.77 -6.71 -15.23
N LEU A 435 11.62 -6.02 -15.21
CA LEU A 435 11.47 -4.72 -15.84
C LEU A 435 12.44 -3.67 -15.27
N HIS A 436 12.62 -3.62 -13.94
CA HIS A 436 13.57 -2.70 -13.31
C HIS A 436 15.03 -3.05 -13.58
N LEU A 437 15.32 -4.34 -13.68
CA LEU A 437 16.66 -4.81 -14.01
C LEU A 437 17.03 -4.47 -15.46
N ASP A 438 16.10 -4.65 -16.41
CA ASP A 438 16.29 -4.28 -17.81
C ASP A 438 16.47 -2.77 -17.97
N GLU A 439 15.68 -1.97 -17.26
CA GLU A 439 15.80 -0.52 -17.28
C GLU A 439 17.13 -0.04 -16.68
N ALA A 440 17.59 -0.65 -15.58
CA ALA A 440 18.89 -0.34 -14.99
C ALA A 440 20.05 -0.65 -15.95
N ARG A 441 19.98 -1.78 -16.69
CA ARG A 441 20.97 -2.13 -17.73
C ARG A 441 20.99 -1.13 -18.86
N ARG A 442 19.82 -0.82 -19.43
CA ARG A 442 19.68 0.15 -20.53
C ARG A 442 20.30 1.50 -20.17
N ARG A 443 20.02 2.00 -18.97
CA ARG A 443 20.57 3.28 -18.49
C ARG A 443 22.09 3.25 -18.27
N ALA A 444 22.62 2.14 -17.75
CA ALA A 444 24.06 1.98 -17.57
C ALA A 444 24.82 1.95 -18.92
N GLU A 445 24.25 1.29 -19.94
CA GLU A 445 24.78 1.28 -21.31
C GLU A 445 24.78 2.70 -21.91
N GLU A 446 23.66 3.42 -21.83
CA GLU A 446 23.52 4.80 -22.34
C GLU A 446 24.46 5.81 -21.67
N ALA A 447 24.84 5.57 -20.41
CA ALA A 447 25.82 6.42 -19.73
C ALA A 447 27.26 6.12 -20.16
N THR A 448 27.56 4.86 -20.47
CA THR A 448 28.87 4.45 -20.98
C THR A 448 29.12 5.02 -22.38
N ASP A 449 28.12 5.00 -23.26
CA ASP A 449 28.22 5.58 -24.60
C ASP A 449 28.38 7.11 -24.57
N ARG A 450 27.74 7.80 -23.63
CA ARG A 450 27.88 9.26 -23.44
C ARG A 450 29.22 9.70 -22.87
N THR A 451 29.96 8.82 -22.20
CA THR A 451 31.29 9.13 -21.67
C THR A 451 32.42 8.76 -22.63
N ALA A 452 32.11 8.01 -23.69
CA ALA A 452 33.06 7.59 -24.73
C ALA A 452 33.06 8.46 -26.00
N GLY A 453 32.07 9.35 -26.17
CA GLY A 453 31.99 10.35 -27.25
C GLY A 453 32.35 11.75 -26.77
#